data_AF-A0A556VX64-F1
#
_entry.id   AF-A0A556VX64-F1
#
_cell.length_a   1.000
_cell.length_b   1.000
_cell.length_c   1.000
_cell.angle_alpha   90.00
_cell.angle_beta   90.00
_cell.angle_gamma   90.00
#
_symmetry.space_group_name_H-M   'P 1'
#
loop_
_entity.id
_entity.type
_entity.pdbx_description
1 polymer ?
#
loop_
_entity_poly.entity_id
_entity_poly.type
_entity_poly.pdbx_seq_one_letter_code
_entity_poly.pdbx_strand_id
1 'polypeptide(L)'
;MATDLQNPAAKQQNPPSSSTFKVGEQFVLEKGEYPRWDAWTNSRRSDHILSLRPVKVVQDSQENKIVLYENPKFAGKKIEILDDDVPSFHAHGYKEKVSSVRVHNGTWVAYQYPGYRGYQYLFEKGEYKENSEFGAQVPQIQSVRRIRDVQWHQRGAFHTTT
;
A
#
# COMPACT_ATOMS: atom_id res chain seq x y z
N MET A 1 -34.92 -0.21 -42.85
CA MET A 1 -34.87 -0.05 -41.38
C MET A 1 -34.77 -1.44 -40.78
N ALA A 2 -33.59 -1.83 -40.30
CA ALA A 2 -33.40 -3.07 -39.57
C ALA A 2 -32.71 -2.69 -38.26
N THR A 3 -33.37 -3.02 -37.16
CA THR A 3 -33.06 -2.67 -35.78
C THR A 3 -31.86 -3.46 -35.25
N ASP A 4 -30.98 -2.75 -34.56
CA ASP A 4 -29.93 -3.26 -33.69
C ASP A 4 -30.46 -4.34 -32.73
N LEU A 5 -29.80 -5.50 -32.71
CA LEU A 5 -29.87 -6.44 -31.60
C LEU A 5 -28.48 -6.55 -30.96
N GLN A 6 -28.40 -5.84 -29.85
CA GLN A 6 -27.32 -5.81 -28.87
C GLN A 6 -26.92 -7.23 -28.42
N ASN A 7 -25.62 -7.54 -28.52
CA ASN A 7 -25.00 -8.75 -28.00
C ASN A 7 -24.89 -8.68 -26.45
N PRO A 8 -25.55 -9.56 -25.66
CA PRO A 8 -25.51 -9.50 -24.21
C PRO A 8 -24.49 -10.51 -23.67
N ALA A 9 -23.20 -10.26 -23.90
CA ALA A 9 -22.12 -11.02 -23.26
C ALA A 9 -20.83 -10.21 -23.17
N ALA A 10 -20.93 -8.93 -22.79
CA ALA A 10 -19.78 -8.24 -22.21
C ALA A 10 -19.55 -8.86 -20.83
N LYS A 11 -18.75 -9.93 -20.78
CA LYS A 11 -18.12 -10.41 -19.56
C LYS A 11 -17.53 -9.17 -18.88
N GLN A 12 -18.07 -8.82 -17.70
CA GLN A 12 -17.41 -7.92 -16.78
C GLN A 12 -16.10 -8.58 -16.39
N GLN A 13 -15.09 -8.30 -17.20
CA GLN A 13 -13.74 -8.70 -16.95
C GLN A 13 -13.31 -7.81 -15.80
N ASN A 14 -13.35 -8.38 -14.58
CA ASN A 14 -12.72 -7.77 -13.42
C ASN A 14 -11.33 -7.28 -13.86
N PRO A 15 -10.94 -6.04 -13.53
CA PRO A 15 -9.61 -5.55 -13.89
C PRO A 15 -8.58 -6.57 -13.40
N PRO A 16 -7.54 -6.86 -14.19
CA PRO A 16 -6.51 -7.82 -13.79
C PRO A 16 -6.01 -7.41 -12.41
N SER A 17 -5.95 -8.39 -11.50
CA SER A 17 -5.39 -8.19 -10.16
C SER A 17 -4.04 -7.48 -10.30
N SER A 18 -3.80 -6.48 -9.45
CA SER A 18 -2.62 -5.60 -9.37
C SER A 18 -1.29 -6.37 -9.15
N SER A 19 -0.95 -7.27 -10.07
CA SER A 19 0.18 -8.20 -9.97
C SER A 19 1.33 -7.84 -10.90
N THR A 20 1.08 -7.05 -11.95
CA THR A 20 2.09 -6.74 -12.98
C THR A 20 3.19 -5.77 -12.52
N PHE A 21 3.07 -5.16 -11.34
CA PHE A 21 4.01 -4.12 -10.86
C PHE A 21 4.79 -4.49 -9.59
N LYS A 22 4.77 -5.76 -9.15
CA LYS A 22 5.37 -6.18 -7.86
C LYS A 22 6.70 -6.92 -8.02
N VAL A 23 7.56 -6.47 -8.94
CA VAL A 23 8.91 -7.04 -9.09
C VAL A 23 9.92 -6.06 -8.51
N GLY A 24 10.72 -6.53 -7.56
CA GLY A 24 11.78 -5.75 -6.93
C GLY A 24 11.33 -4.97 -5.68
N GLU A 25 12.22 -4.11 -5.20
CA GLU A 25 12.00 -3.25 -4.04
C GLU A 25 10.99 -2.13 -4.37
N GLN A 26 10.09 -1.84 -3.43
CA GLN A 26 9.08 -0.80 -3.57
C GLN A 26 9.50 0.48 -2.82
N PHE A 27 9.22 1.63 -3.43
CA PHE A 27 9.44 2.95 -2.85
C PHE A 27 8.14 3.76 -2.96
N VAL A 28 7.58 4.22 -1.84
CA VAL A 28 6.44 5.15 -1.86
C VAL A 28 6.98 6.57 -1.89
N LEU A 29 6.74 7.27 -3.00
CA LEU A 29 7.18 8.65 -3.22
C LEU A 29 6.00 9.61 -3.00
N GLU A 30 6.03 10.34 -1.89
CA GLU A 30 5.07 11.42 -1.61
C GLU A 30 5.55 12.73 -2.23
N LYS A 31 4.66 13.73 -2.31
CA LYS A 31 5.01 15.05 -2.86
C LYS A 31 6.20 15.65 -2.10
N GLY A 32 7.28 15.90 -2.83
CA GLY A 32 8.53 16.43 -2.29
C GLY A 32 9.65 16.40 -3.31
N GLU A 33 10.84 16.80 -2.88
CA GLU A 33 12.06 16.75 -3.66
C GLU A 33 12.95 15.61 -3.16
N TYR A 34 13.45 14.79 -4.08
CA TYR A 34 14.32 13.65 -3.77
C TYR A 34 15.63 13.79 -4.55
N PRO A 35 16.58 14.60 -4.07
CA PRO A 35 17.75 15.02 -4.85
C PRO A 35 18.76 13.89 -5.11
N ARG A 36 18.65 12.77 -4.38
CA ARG A 36 19.54 11.61 -4.48
C ARG A 36 18.81 10.33 -4.11
N TRP A 37 19.41 9.19 -4.48
CA TRP A 37 18.82 7.88 -4.25
C TRP A 37 18.60 7.54 -2.77
N ASP A 38 19.48 8.01 -1.88
CA ASP A 38 19.38 7.84 -0.44
C ASP A 38 18.20 8.64 0.18
N ALA A 39 17.58 9.55 -0.58
CA ALA A 39 16.41 10.30 -0.13
C ALA A 39 15.09 9.53 -0.27
N TRP A 40 15.00 8.54 -1.19
CA TRP A 40 13.77 7.76 -1.39
C TRP A 40 13.85 6.32 -0.86
N THR A 41 15.04 5.80 -0.59
CA THR A 41 15.22 4.45 -0.04
C THR A 41 15.34 4.45 1.47
N ASN A 42 14.54 3.62 2.12
CA ASN A 42 14.63 3.39 3.57
C ASN A 42 15.45 2.13 3.91
N SER A 43 15.85 1.35 2.90
CA SER A 43 16.63 0.12 3.08
C SER A 43 18.11 0.30 2.72
N ARG A 44 18.42 1.24 1.82
CA ARG A 44 19.72 1.41 1.16
C ARG A 44 20.22 0.16 0.41
N ARG A 45 19.29 -0.69 -0.05
CA ARG A 45 19.59 -1.97 -0.72
C ARG A 45 19.59 -1.88 -2.24
N SER A 46 18.89 -0.90 -2.79
CA SER A 46 18.82 -0.60 -4.22
C SER A 46 18.73 0.90 -4.44
N ASP A 47 19.41 1.38 -5.47
CA ASP A 47 19.34 2.74 -6.02
C ASP A 47 18.54 2.79 -7.34
N HIS A 48 18.11 1.64 -7.86
CA HIS A 48 17.39 1.53 -9.13
C HIS A 48 15.87 1.73 -8.98
N ILE A 49 15.31 2.62 -9.81
CA ILE A 49 13.87 2.72 -10.09
C ILE A 49 13.68 2.41 -11.58
N LEU A 50 13.05 1.27 -11.89
CA LEU A 50 12.84 0.82 -13.28
C LEU A 50 11.40 1.05 -13.77
N SER A 51 10.46 1.24 -12.85
CA SER A 51 9.05 1.49 -13.17
C SER A 51 8.40 2.32 -12.08
N LEU A 52 7.37 3.08 -12.46
CA LEU A 52 6.57 3.89 -11.57
C LEU A 52 5.10 3.75 -11.93
N ARG A 53 4.23 3.81 -10.92
CA ARG A 53 2.79 3.96 -11.11
C ARG A 53 2.22 4.96 -10.11
N PRO A 54 1.20 5.74 -10.50
CA PRO A 54 0.40 6.46 -9.52
C PRO A 54 -0.27 5.49 -8.54
N VAL A 55 -0.30 5.89 -7.25
CA VAL A 55 -1.05 5.18 -6.20
C VAL A 55 -2.35 5.93 -5.96
N LYS A 56 -3.47 5.22 -6.01
CA LYS A 56 -4.77 5.82 -5.65
C LYS A 56 -4.86 5.88 -4.13
N VAL A 57 -4.86 7.09 -3.57
CA VAL A 57 -5.11 7.30 -2.15
C VAL A 57 -6.61 7.29 -1.93
N VAL A 58 -7.11 6.29 -1.20
CA VAL A 58 -8.53 6.19 -0.87
C VAL A 58 -8.78 7.01 0.38
N GLN A 59 -9.58 8.07 0.25
CA GLN A 59 -9.92 8.99 1.33
C GLN A 59 -11.45 9.08 1.44
N ASP A 60 -12.06 7.92 1.66
CA ASP A 60 -13.50 7.79 1.85
C ASP A 60 -13.88 8.19 3.28
N SER A 61 -15.15 8.53 3.51
CA SER A 61 -15.70 8.82 4.86
C SER A 61 -15.76 7.59 5.77
N GLN A 62 -15.34 6.42 5.27
CA GLN A 62 -15.30 5.17 5.99
C GLN A 62 -14.00 5.07 6.80
N GLU A 63 -14.09 4.49 8.00
CA GLU A 63 -12.93 4.20 8.86
C GLU A 63 -11.85 3.44 8.06
N ASN A 64 -10.60 3.90 8.11
CA ASN A 64 -9.50 3.19 7.45
C ASN A 64 -9.06 2.03 8.34
N LYS A 65 -8.99 0.83 7.76
CA LYS A 65 -8.70 -0.38 8.53
C LYS A 65 -7.80 -1.33 7.79
N ILE A 66 -6.72 -1.73 8.46
CA ILE A 66 -5.81 -2.79 8.05
C ILE A 66 -5.68 -3.82 9.17
N VAL A 67 -5.66 -5.10 8.80
CA VAL A 67 -5.45 -6.23 9.71
C VAL A 67 -4.27 -7.05 9.20
N LEU A 68 -3.25 -7.22 10.03
CA LEU A 68 -2.06 -7.99 9.73
C LEU A 68 -2.06 -9.28 10.56
N TYR A 69 -1.74 -10.40 9.94
CA TYR A 69 -1.85 -11.74 10.51
C TYR A 69 -0.50 -12.46 10.53
N GLU A 70 -0.29 -13.22 11.60
CA GLU A 70 0.90 -14.03 11.82
C GLU A 70 1.13 -15.06 10.73
N ASN A 71 0.09 -15.78 10.34
CA ASN A 71 0.19 -16.88 9.39
C ASN A 71 -0.48 -16.54 8.05
N PRO A 72 -0.15 -17.28 6.98
CA PRO A 72 -0.84 -17.17 5.70
C PRO A 72 -2.35 -17.38 5.84
N LYS A 73 -3.12 -16.91 4.85
CA LYS A 73 -4.57 -17.11 4.75
C LYS A 73 -5.34 -16.63 5.99
N PHE A 74 -4.86 -15.54 6.60
CA PHE A 74 -5.54 -14.80 7.68
C PHE A 74 -5.68 -15.59 8.98
N ALA A 75 -4.67 -16.39 9.30
CA ALA A 75 -4.64 -17.26 10.48
C ALA A 75 -3.61 -16.80 11.54
N GLY A 76 -3.72 -17.37 12.74
CA GLY A 76 -2.83 -17.06 13.88
C GLY A 76 -3.20 -15.77 14.60
N LYS A 77 -2.24 -15.21 15.35
CA LYS A 77 -2.42 -13.91 15.99
C LYS A 77 -2.58 -12.81 14.94
N LYS A 78 -3.26 -11.73 15.33
CA LYS A 78 -3.47 -10.56 14.46
C LYS A 78 -3.26 -9.26 15.21
N ILE A 79 -2.90 -8.21 14.48
CA ILE A 79 -2.98 -6.82 14.90
C ILE A 79 -3.93 -6.08 13.96
N GLU A 80 -4.82 -5.29 14.53
CA GLU A 80 -5.81 -4.48 13.83
C GLU A 80 -5.50 -3.02 14.07
N ILE A 81 -5.45 -2.23 13.01
CA ILE A 81 -5.07 -0.82 13.05
C ILE A 81 -6.16 -0.02 12.35
N LEU A 82 -6.72 0.94 13.09
CA LEU A 82 -7.84 1.78 12.70
C LEU A 82 -7.39 3.24 12.70
N ASP A 83 -7.50 3.91 11.56
CA ASP A 83 -7.26 5.35 11.38
C ASP A 83 -5.96 5.94 11.99
N ASP A 84 -4.98 5.11 12.35
CA ASP A 84 -3.75 5.56 13.02
C ASP A 84 -2.48 5.00 12.35
N ASP A 85 -1.36 5.67 12.60
CA ASP A 85 -0.04 5.20 12.20
C ASP A 85 0.62 4.47 13.38
N VAL A 86 1.23 3.32 13.11
CA VAL A 86 1.88 2.50 14.13
C VAL A 86 3.37 2.42 13.85
N PRO A 87 4.21 3.22 14.52
CA PRO A 87 5.67 3.19 14.34
C PRO A 87 6.33 1.95 14.96
N SER A 88 5.62 1.19 15.79
CA SER A 88 6.13 -0.05 16.41
C SER A 88 5.00 -1.01 16.77
N PHE A 89 4.98 -2.18 16.13
CA PHE A 89 4.08 -3.27 16.50
C PHE A 89 4.39 -3.84 17.90
N HIS A 90 5.67 -3.84 18.29
CA HIS A 90 6.09 -4.30 19.62
C HIS A 90 5.49 -3.44 20.74
N ALA A 91 5.36 -2.12 20.52
CA ALA A 91 4.70 -1.21 21.47
C ALA A 91 3.21 -1.53 21.65
N HIS A 92 2.60 -2.20 20.66
CA HIS A 92 1.22 -2.68 20.67
C HIS A 92 1.13 -4.17 21.05
N GLY A 93 2.20 -4.75 21.61
CA GLY A 93 2.22 -6.15 22.05
C GLY A 93 2.30 -7.19 20.93
N TYR A 94 2.42 -6.78 19.67
CA TYR A 94 2.51 -7.69 18.53
C TYR A 94 3.98 -7.87 18.11
N LYS A 95 4.55 -9.05 18.38
CA LYS A 95 5.96 -9.40 18.07
C LYS A 95 6.09 -10.50 17.02
N GLU A 96 4.97 -10.94 16.47
CA GLU A 96 4.96 -12.04 15.52
C GLU A 96 5.38 -11.57 14.13
N LYS A 97 5.70 -12.54 13.27
CA LYS A 97 5.84 -12.31 11.83
C LYS A 97 4.51 -11.80 11.23
N VAL A 98 4.55 -11.31 10.00
CA VAL A 98 3.36 -10.97 9.22
C VAL A 98 3.40 -11.71 7.90
N SER A 99 2.50 -12.68 7.74
CA SER A 99 2.44 -13.54 6.55
C SER A 99 1.20 -13.32 5.70
N SER A 100 0.17 -12.64 6.20
CA SER A 100 -0.98 -12.23 5.39
C SER A 100 -1.61 -10.94 5.91
N VAL A 101 -2.29 -10.20 5.04
CA VAL A 101 -2.84 -8.86 5.33
C VAL A 101 -4.21 -8.70 4.68
N ARG A 102 -5.15 -8.08 5.41
CA ARG A 102 -6.42 -7.58 4.87
C ARG A 102 -6.50 -6.08 5.02
N VAL A 103 -6.72 -5.39 3.91
CA VAL A 103 -7.00 -3.96 3.88
C VAL A 103 -8.49 -3.81 3.59
N HIS A 104 -9.26 -3.47 4.62
CA HIS A 104 -10.68 -3.21 4.48
C HIS A 104 -10.93 -1.86 3.82
N ASN A 105 -10.15 -0.84 4.22
CA ASN A 105 -10.22 0.50 3.66
C ASN A 105 -8.90 1.26 3.83
N GLY A 106 -8.70 2.29 3.00
CA GLY A 106 -7.52 3.13 2.99
C GLY A 106 -6.35 2.59 2.17
N THR A 107 -5.31 3.41 2.06
CA THR A 107 -4.03 3.05 1.43
C THR A 107 -2.92 3.15 2.47
N TRP A 108 -2.13 2.09 2.59
CA TRP A 108 -1.16 1.91 3.67
C TRP A 108 0.22 1.57 3.13
N VAL A 109 1.26 1.95 3.87
CA VAL A 109 2.62 1.47 3.63
C VAL A 109 3.17 0.88 4.92
N ALA A 110 3.61 -0.37 4.83
CA ALA A 110 4.22 -1.09 5.93
C ALA A 110 5.72 -1.22 5.72
N TYR A 111 6.45 -1.39 6.82
CA TYR A 111 7.92 -1.40 6.82
C TYR A 111 8.49 -2.56 7.62
N GLN A 112 9.65 -3.04 7.17
CA GLN A 112 10.36 -4.15 7.78
C GLN A 112 10.72 -3.90 9.25
N TYR A 113 11.11 -2.66 9.60
CA TYR A 113 11.59 -2.28 10.93
C TYR A 113 10.71 -1.21 11.59
N PRO A 114 10.86 -0.98 12.92
CA PRO A 114 10.16 0.08 13.61
C PRO A 114 10.65 1.45 13.15
N GLY A 115 9.76 2.45 13.23
CA GLY A 115 10.03 3.82 12.81
C GLY A 115 10.08 4.00 11.29
N TYR A 116 9.31 3.20 10.54
CA TYR A 116 9.17 3.33 9.08
C TYR A 116 10.45 3.08 8.28
N ARG A 117 11.28 2.13 8.74
CA ARG A 117 12.60 1.82 8.18
C ARG A 117 12.66 0.47 7.46
N GLY A 118 13.63 0.31 6.56
CA GLY A 118 13.85 -0.91 5.79
C GLY A 118 12.98 -0.97 4.53
N TYR A 119 12.72 -2.18 4.05
CA TYR A 119 11.85 -2.40 2.89
C TYR A 119 10.45 -1.86 3.13
N GLN A 120 9.85 -1.30 2.07
CA GLN A 120 8.48 -0.78 2.07
C GLN A 120 7.54 -1.75 1.34
N TYR A 121 6.31 -1.85 1.80
CA TYR A 121 5.27 -2.68 1.20
C TYR A 121 3.98 -1.87 1.06
N LEU A 122 3.54 -1.64 -0.18
CA LEU A 122 2.31 -0.91 -0.46
C LEU A 122 1.08 -1.82 -0.36
N PHE A 123 0.13 -1.39 0.44
CA PHE A 123 -1.13 -2.07 0.70
C PHE A 123 -2.31 -1.17 0.27
N GLU A 124 -2.96 -1.56 -0.82
CA GLU A 124 -4.22 -0.99 -1.29
C GLU A 124 -5.38 -1.88 -0.80
N LYS A 125 -6.61 -1.39 -0.86
CA LYS A 125 -7.81 -2.16 -0.48
C LYS A 125 -7.82 -3.54 -1.14
N GLY A 126 -7.92 -4.59 -0.34
CA GLY A 126 -7.86 -5.96 -0.82
C GLY A 126 -7.36 -6.98 0.21
N GLU A 127 -7.20 -8.20 -0.26
CA GLU A 127 -6.74 -9.34 0.51
C GLU A 127 -5.39 -9.82 -0.02
N TYR A 128 -4.43 -10.03 0.88
CA TYR A 128 -3.08 -10.52 0.59
C TYR A 128 -2.85 -11.78 1.41
N LYS A 129 -2.99 -12.96 0.79
CA LYS A 129 -3.05 -14.24 1.52
C LYS A 129 -1.67 -14.77 1.92
N GLU A 130 -0.62 -14.29 1.27
CA GLU A 130 0.77 -14.70 1.49
C GLU A 130 1.72 -13.51 1.36
N ASN A 131 2.91 -13.60 1.95
CA ASN A 131 3.88 -12.50 1.93
C ASN A 131 4.46 -12.20 0.54
N SER A 132 4.48 -13.20 -0.33
CA SER A 132 4.82 -13.05 -1.74
C SER A 132 3.86 -12.10 -2.47
N GLU A 133 2.57 -12.07 -2.08
CA GLU A 133 1.57 -11.23 -2.74
C GLU A 133 1.79 -9.73 -2.50
N PHE A 134 2.51 -9.34 -1.45
CA PHE A 134 2.94 -7.95 -1.21
C PHE A 134 4.43 -7.71 -1.47
N GLY A 135 5.13 -8.69 -2.07
CA GLY A 135 6.51 -8.56 -2.51
C GLY A 135 7.57 -8.71 -1.41
N ALA A 136 7.21 -9.23 -0.23
CA ALA A 136 8.17 -9.46 0.84
C ALA A 136 8.87 -10.82 0.70
N GLN A 137 10.21 -10.82 0.68
CA GLN A 137 11.02 -12.04 0.69
C GLN A 137 10.97 -12.78 2.04
N VAL A 138 10.81 -12.02 3.13
CA VAL A 138 10.66 -12.54 4.49
C VAL A 138 9.41 -11.92 5.13
N PRO A 139 8.64 -12.65 5.95
CA PRO A 139 7.38 -12.17 6.54
C PRO A 139 7.63 -11.23 7.73
N GLN A 140 8.44 -10.18 7.54
CA GLN A 140 8.83 -9.26 8.60
C GLN A 140 8.25 -7.87 8.35
N ILE A 141 7.34 -7.45 9.21
CA ILE A 141 6.77 -6.09 9.24
C ILE A 141 6.69 -5.67 10.71
N GLN A 142 7.17 -4.46 11.02
CA GLN A 142 7.21 -3.96 12.40
C GLN A 142 6.67 -2.54 12.56
N SER A 143 6.33 -1.86 11.47
CA SER A 143 5.59 -0.59 11.51
C SER A 143 4.73 -0.43 10.26
N VAL A 144 3.70 0.41 10.36
CA VAL A 144 2.82 0.77 9.25
C VAL A 144 2.31 2.19 9.43
N ARG A 145 2.08 2.89 8.34
CA ARG A 145 1.41 4.19 8.33
C ARG A 145 0.41 4.27 7.20
N ARG A 146 -0.55 5.19 7.33
CA ARG A 146 -1.43 5.56 6.23
C ARG A 146 -0.68 6.45 5.23
N ILE A 147 -1.00 6.27 3.96
CA ILE A 147 -0.74 7.26 2.92
C ILE A 147 -1.96 8.18 2.92
N ARG A 148 -1.74 9.47 3.19
CA ARG A 148 -2.79 10.48 3.22
C ARG A 148 -2.47 11.48 2.12
N ASP A 149 -3.47 11.92 1.35
CA ASP A 149 -3.24 13.06 0.47
C ASP A 149 -3.18 14.31 1.35
N VAL A 150 -2.00 14.94 1.42
CA VAL A 150 -1.82 16.23 2.09
C VAL A 150 -2.35 17.34 1.19
N GLN A 151 -3.66 17.36 0.96
CA GLN A 151 -4.39 18.58 0.59
C GLN A 151 -4.93 19.27 1.85
N TRP A 152 -4.04 19.62 2.78
CA TRP A 152 -4.37 20.51 3.91
C TRP A 152 -3.99 21.98 3.67
N HIS A 153 -3.53 22.33 2.47
CA HIS A 153 -3.33 23.72 2.09
C HIS A 153 -4.16 24.08 0.86
N GLN A 154 -5.11 25.02 1.05
CA GLN A 154 -5.77 25.78 -0.02
C GLN A 154 -4.79 26.58 -0.90
N ARG A 155 -3.49 26.61 -0.57
CA ARG A 155 -2.44 27.29 -1.35
C ARG A 155 -1.54 26.25 -2.01
N GLY A 156 -1.90 25.83 -3.21
CA GLY A 156 -1.10 24.88 -3.98
C GLY A 156 -1.76 24.36 -5.25
N ALA A 157 -3.06 24.61 -5.45
CA ALA A 157 -3.65 24.50 -6.77
C ALA A 157 -3.07 25.60 -7.65
N PHE A 158 -2.35 25.20 -8.70
CA PHE A 158 -1.93 26.09 -9.77
C PHE A 158 -3.16 26.88 -10.23
N HIS A 159 -3.15 28.19 -10.02
CA HIS A 159 -4.10 29.05 -10.69
C HIS A 159 -3.62 29.12 -12.14
N THR A 160 -4.36 28.50 -13.05
CA THR A 160 -4.16 28.70 -14.48
C THR A 160 -4.42 30.17 -14.75
N THR A 161 -3.36 30.95 -14.90
CA THR A 161 -3.50 32.35 -15.30
C THR A 161 -3.71 32.33 -16.81
N THR A 162 -4.86 32.86 -17.23
CA THR A 162 -5.20 33.12 -18.64
C THR A 162 -4.43 34.33 -19.15
#